data_AF-A0A937YYL6-F1
#
_entry.id   AF-A0A937YYL6-F1
#
_cell.length_a   1.000
_cell.length_b   1.000
_cell.length_c   1.000
_cell.angle_alpha   90.00
_cell.angle_beta   90.00
_cell.angle_gamma   90.00
#
_symmetry.space_group_name_H-M   'P 1'
#
loop_
_entity.id
_entity.type
_entity.pdbx_description
1 polymer ?
#
loop_
_entity_poly.entity_id
_entity_poly.type
_entity_poly.pdbx_seq_one_letter_code
_entity_poly.pdbx_strand_id
1 'polypeptide(L)' 'MPENLTQIEIPEGMEPVATRPDALTDLPFTYCPGCTHGTIHRLIAEVLSETGAADRTVAVAPVGCAVWIYEFYALDS' A
#
# COMPACT_ATOMS: atom_id res chain seq x y z
N MET A 1 17.03 10.46 6.82
CA MET A 1 16.23 9.58 5.94
C MET A 1 15.29 10.48 5.17
N PRO A 2 15.12 10.34 3.85
CA PRO A 2 14.23 11.20 3.09
C PRO A 2 12.83 11.15 3.72
N GLU A 3 12.19 12.31 3.83
CA GLU A 3 10.90 12.48 4.51
C GLU A 3 9.77 11.74 3.77
N ASN A 4 9.98 11.33 2.52
CA ASN A 4 9.09 10.49 1.73
C ASN A 4 9.89 9.64 0.70
N LEU A 5 9.57 8.34 0.58
CA LEU A 5 10.17 7.44 -0.41
C LEU A 5 9.77 7.79 -1.86
N THR A 6 8.72 8.59 -2.07
CA THR A 6 8.34 9.10 -3.40
C THR A 6 9.18 10.27 -3.88
N GLN A 7 10.12 10.78 -3.07
CA GLN A 7 11.02 11.88 -3.43
C GLN A 7 12.36 11.41 -4.03
N ILE A 8 12.48 10.14 -4.42
CA ILE A 8 13.69 9.61 -5.05
C ILE A 8 13.63 9.94 -6.55
N GLU A 9 14.52 10.82 -7.00
CA GLU A 9 14.73 11.07 -8.43
C GLU A 9 15.32 9.80 -9.07
N ILE A 10 14.60 9.22 -10.03
CA ILE A 10 15.07 8.04 -10.76
C ILE A 10 16.21 8.48 -11.71
N PRO A 11 17.41 7.88 -11.62
CA PRO A 11 18.53 8.24 -12.48
C PRO A 11 18.22 8.10 -13.98
N GLU A 12 18.84 8.94 -14.80
CA GLU A 12 18.69 8.89 -16.26
C GLU A 12 19.09 7.50 -16.80
N GLY A 13 18.19 6.89 -17.58
CA GLY A 13 18.37 5.54 -18.12
C GLY A 13 17.91 4.39 -17.20
N MET A 14 17.28 4.68 -16.05
CA MET A 14 16.63 3.67 -15.20
C MET A 14 15.12 3.85 -15.16
N GLU A 15 14.41 2.75 -14.89
CA GLU A 15 12.96 2.74 -14.64
C GLU A 15 12.65 2.16 -13.24
N PRO A 16 11.58 2.63 -12.58
CA PRO A 16 11.17 2.07 -11.30
C PRO A 16 10.64 0.64 -11.49
N VAL A 17 11.24 -0.32 -10.78
CA VAL A 17 10.76 -1.73 -10.76
C VAL A 17 9.43 -1.86 -10.01
N ALA A 18 9.18 -0.98 -9.05
CA ALA A 18 7.96 -0.96 -8.27
C ALA A 18 7.63 0.46 -7.83
N THR A 19 6.35 0.81 -7.91
CA THR A 19 5.80 2.05 -7.40
C THR A 19 4.89 1.78 -6.20
N ARG A 20 4.38 2.83 -5.55
CA ARG A 20 3.30 2.65 -4.56
C ARG A 20 2.02 2.25 -5.33
N PRO A 21 1.32 1.18 -4.93
CA PRO A 21 0.04 0.82 -5.55
C PRO A 21 -1.01 1.91 -5.31
N ASP A 22 -1.81 2.22 -6.33
CA ASP A 22 -2.85 3.26 -6.26
C ASP A 22 -3.97 2.92 -5.27
N ALA A 23 -4.16 1.62 -4.99
CA ALA A 23 -5.11 1.16 -3.98
C ALA A 23 -4.69 1.46 -2.53
N LEU A 24 -3.50 2.03 -2.28
CA LEU A 24 -3.06 2.48 -0.96
C LEU A 24 -3.13 4.00 -0.83
N THR A 25 -3.54 4.49 0.34
CA THR A 25 -3.38 5.91 0.73
C THR A 25 -1.89 6.25 0.90
N ASP A 26 -1.51 7.50 1.11
CA ASP A 26 -0.11 7.87 1.42
C ASP A 26 0.31 7.55 2.87
N LEU A 27 -0.61 7.05 3.70
CA LEU A 27 -0.34 6.79 5.11
C LEU A 27 0.73 5.69 5.27
N PRO A 28 1.80 5.93 6.05
CA PRO A 28 2.76 4.88 6.39
C PRO A 28 2.11 3.80 7.26
N PHE A 29 2.49 2.54 7.04
CA PHE A 29 2.01 1.45 7.88
C PHE A 29 2.56 1.54 9.31
N THR A 30 1.68 1.31 10.29
CA THR A 30 2.01 1.24 11.73
C THR A 30 2.50 -0.16 12.15
N TYR A 31 2.83 -1.02 11.20
CA TYR A 31 3.21 -2.40 11.47
C TYR A 31 4.64 -2.53 12.00
N CYS A 32 4.85 -3.51 12.87
CA CYS A 32 6.17 -3.81 13.40
C CYS A 32 7.15 -4.20 12.28
N PRO A 33 8.41 -3.74 12.33
CA PRO A 33 9.44 -4.17 11.38
C PRO A 33 9.57 -5.70 11.36
N GLY A 34 9.52 -6.30 10.18
CA GLY A 34 9.64 -7.74 9.99
C GLY A 34 8.36 -8.55 10.18
N CYS A 35 7.24 -7.95 10.60
CA CYS A 35 5.95 -8.65 10.54
C CYS A 35 5.38 -8.64 9.11
N THR A 36 4.57 -9.64 8.79
CA THR A 36 4.06 -9.84 7.43
C THR A 36 2.87 -8.96 7.08
N HIS A 37 2.26 -8.25 8.03
CA HIS A 37 1.07 -7.44 7.76
C HIS A 37 1.33 -6.38 6.68
N GLY A 38 2.42 -5.62 6.78
CA GLY A 38 2.76 -4.61 5.77
C GLY A 38 2.98 -5.21 4.38
N THR A 39 3.68 -6.34 4.29
CA THR A 39 3.89 -7.05 3.03
C THR A 39 2.56 -7.55 2.45
N ILE A 40 1.70 -8.16 3.27
CA ILE A 40 0.39 -8.68 2.85
C ILE A 40 -0.47 -7.54 2.30
N HIS A 41 -0.53 -6.40 3.00
CA HIS A 41 -1.31 -5.26 2.51
C HIS A 41 -0.76 -4.70 1.20
N ARG A 42 0.57 -4.59 1.07
CA ARG A 42 1.17 -4.17 -0.20
C ARG A 42 0.81 -5.12 -1.34
N LEU A 43 0.92 -6.43 -1.15
CA LEU A 43 0.60 -7.43 -2.18
C LEU A 43 -0.88 -7.38 -2.59
N ILE A 44 -1.80 -7.26 -1.63
CA ILE A 44 -3.22 -7.14 -1.94
C ILE A 44 -3.47 -5.86 -2.75
N ALA A 45 -2.84 -4.74 -2.39
CA ALA A 45 -3.00 -3.48 -3.10
C ALA A 45 -2.41 -3.51 -4.53
N GLU A 46 -1.27 -4.19 -4.72
CA GLU A 46 -0.70 -4.45 -6.04
C GLU A 46 -1.70 -5.19 -6.93
N VAL A 47 -2.27 -6.31 -6.43
CA VAL A 47 -3.28 -7.08 -7.17
C VAL A 47 -4.53 -6.24 -7.49
N LEU A 48 -5.02 -5.44 -6.53
CA LEU A 48 -6.19 -4.58 -6.77
C LEU A 48 -5.92 -3.51 -7.85
N SER A 49 -4.70 -2.96 -7.87
CA SER A 49 -4.28 -1.96 -8.85
C SER A 49 -4.11 -2.60 -10.23
N GLU A 50 -3.42 -3.74 -10.32
CA GLU A 50 -3.20 -4.48 -11.58
C GLU A 50 -4.51 -4.97 -12.22
N THR A 51 -5.48 -5.37 -11.40
CA THR A 51 -6.77 -5.90 -11.88
C THR A 51 -7.83 -4.82 -12.08
N GLY A 52 -7.54 -3.55 -11.74
CA GLY A 52 -8.53 -2.47 -11.74
C GLY A 52 -9.75 -2.79 -10.89
N ALA A 53 -9.56 -3.51 -9.78
CA ALA A 53 -10.65 -3.99 -8.93
C ALA A 53 -10.91 -3.08 -7.72
N ALA A 54 -10.08 -2.06 -7.49
CA ALA A 54 -10.21 -1.16 -6.35
C ALA A 54 -11.62 -0.52 -6.25
N ASP A 55 -12.13 0.04 -7.35
CA ASP A 55 -13.43 0.74 -7.41
C ASP A 55 -14.66 -0.14 -7.12
N ARG A 56 -14.48 -1.46 -7.04
CA ARG A 56 -15.52 -2.47 -6.81
C ARG A 56 -15.21 -3.39 -5.63
N THR A 57 -14.32 -2.95 -4.75
CA THR A 57 -13.90 -3.69 -3.56
C THR A 57 -14.22 -2.89 -2.31
N VAL A 58 -14.84 -3.55 -1.31
CA VAL A 58 -15.07 -2.98 0.03
C VAL A 58 -14.09 -3.64 1.00
N ALA A 59 -13.34 -2.84 1.75
CA ALA A 59 -12.44 -3.33 2.79
C ALA A 59 -13.23 -3.72 4.04
N VAL A 60 -12.92 -4.87 4.64
CA VAL A 60 -13.50 -5.31 5.92
C VAL A 60 -12.38 -5.78 6.83
N ALA A 61 -12.26 -5.16 8.01
CA ALA A 61 -11.15 -5.39 8.92
C ALA A 61 -11.52 -6.29 10.11
N PRO A 62 -10.61 -7.19 10.54
CA PRO A 62 -10.75 -7.90 11.80
C PRO A 62 -10.35 -7.03 13.00
N VAL A 63 -10.66 -7.50 14.21
CA VAL A 63 -10.08 -6.94 15.44
C VAL A 63 -8.62 -7.37 15.56
N GLY A 64 -7.71 -6.42 15.75
CA GLY A 64 -6.28 -6.67 15.94
C GLY A 64 -5.42 -5.71 15.12
N CYS A 65 -4.14 -6.04 14.91
CA CYS A 65 -3.22 -5.17 14.17
C CYS A 65 -3.72 -4.84 12.75
N ALA A 66 -4.39 -5.77 12.07
CA ALA A 66 -4.92 -5.55 10.73
C ALA A 66 -6.13 -4.59 10.65
N VAL A 67 -6.65 -4.10 11.79
CA VAL A 67 -7.78 -3.16 11.83
C VAL A 67 -7.50 -1.87 11.05
N TRP A 68 -6.23 -1.48 10.97
CA TRP A 68 -5.77 -0.27 10.30
C TRP A 68 -5.93 -0.29 8.77
N ILE A 69 -6.40 -1.40 8.18
CA ILE A 69 -6.69 -1.49 6.75
C ILE A 69 -7.59 -0.34 6.24
N TYR A 70 -8.52 0.13 7.07
CA TYR A 70 -9.42 1.24 6.75
C TYR A 70 -8.71 2.58 6.50
N GLU A 71 -7.53 2.78 7.10
CA GLU A 71 -6.72 4.00 6.92
C GLU A 71 -5.72 3.86 5.77
N PHE A 72 -5.36 2.61 5.46
CA PHE A 72 -4.27 2.30 4.52
C PHE A 72 -4.73 2.15 3.08
N TYR A 73 -5.99 1.78 2.85
CA TYR A 73 -6.51 1.56 1.51
C TYR A 73 -7.37 2.72 1.03
N ALA A 74 -7.19 3.10 -0.24
CA ALA A 74 -8.07 4.02 -0.94
C ALA A 74 -9.30 3.25 -1.48
N LEU A 75 -10.06 2.63 -0.57
CA LEU A 75 -11.23 1.81 -0.85
C LEU A 75 -12.41 2.26 0.01
N ASP A 76 -13.62 1.91 -0.42
CA ASP A 76 -14.80 2.01 0.45
C ASP A 76 -14.68 1.03 1.62
N SER A 77 -15.14 1.45 2.81
CA SER A 77 -15.06 0.67 4.06
C SER A 77 -16.26 0.87 4.98
#